data_AF-A0A915M157-F1
#
_entry.id   AF-A0A915M157-F1
#
_cell.length_a   1.000
_cell.length_b   1.000
_cell.length_c   1.000
_cell.angle_alpha   90.00
_cell.angle_beta   90.00
_cell.angle_gamma   90.00
#
_symmetry.space_group_name_H-M   'P 1'
#
loop_
_entity.id
_entity.type
_entity.pdbx_description
1 polymer ?
#
loop_
_entity_poly.entity_id
_entity_poly.type
_entity_poly.pdbx_seq_one_letter_code
_entity_poly.pdbx_strand_id
1 'polypeptide(L)'
;LSTCIAKLVWWPLCLFQFILNCFSTIPTGQSNQSPEEKVSFLNNQLFIWFDPLVKIGHKRPIVEKDVFRLLPEMGAKRLFRRWCKERAKQQIGKSGGEFS
;
A
#
# COMPACT_ATOMS: atom_id res chain seq x y z
N LEU A 1 -28.47 5.29 -31.38
CA LEU A 1 -27.59 6.49 -31.47
C LEU A 1 -27.20 7.01 -30.09
N SER A 2 -28.16 7.28 -29.19
CA SER A 2 -27.93 7.74 -27.80
C SER A 2 -27.00 6.81 -26.99
N THR A 3 -27.19 5.49 -27.09
CA THR A 3 -26.35 4.48 -26.41
C THR A 3 -24.93 4.39 -26.98
N CYS A 4 -24.75 4.68 -28.27
CA CYS A 4 -23.43 4.70 -28.91
C CYS A 4 -22.62 5.92 -28.42
N ILE A 5 -23.26 7.09 -28.36
CA ILE A 5 -22.65 8.32 -27.85
C ILE A 5 -22.30 8.16 -26.37
N ALA A 6 -23.20 7.58 -25.56
CA ALA A 6 -22.94 7.29 -24.16
C ALA A 6 -21.71 6.37 -23.97
N LYS A 7 -21.57 5.33 -24.79
CA LYS A 7 -20.39 4.44 -24.75
C LYS A 7 -19.09 5.14 -25.17
N LEU A 8 -19.15 5.95 -26.24
CA LEU A 8 -17.99 6.70 -26.75
C LEU A 8 -17.51 7.78 -25.77
N VAL A 9 -18.39 8.32 -24.93
CA VAL A 9 -18.04 9.32 -23.91
C VAL A 9 -17.63 8.65 -22.59
N TRP A 10 -18.29 7.56 -22.20
CA TRP A 10 -18.01 6.84 -20.95
C TRP A 10 -16.60 6.24 -20.92
N TRP A 11 -16.18 5.61 -22.01
CA TRP A 11 -14.87 4.97 -22.12
C TRP A 11 -13.69 5.93 -21.88
N PRO A 12 -13.59 7.07 -22.60
CA PRO A 12 -12.50 8.02 -22.37
C PRO A 12 -12.63 8.73 -21.02
N LEU A 13 -13.84 8.94 -20.50
CA LEU A 13 -14.03 9.55 -19.17
C LEU A 13 -13.49 8.62 -18.06
N CYS A 14 -13.78 7.32 -18.12
CA CYS A 14 -13.21 6.33 -17.21
C CYS A 14 -11.69 6.21 -17.36
N LEU A 15 -11.19 6.21 -18.60
CA LEU A 15 -9.76 6.17 -18.87
C LEU A 15 -9.05 7.42 -18.32
N PHE A 16 -9.66 8.59 -18.48
CA PHE A 16 -9.13 9.85 -17.97
C PHE A 16 -9.14 9.88 -16.43
N GLN A 17 -10.22 9.44 -15.78
CA GLN A 17 -10.28 9.32 -14.31
C GLN A 17 -9.21 8.34 -13.79
N PHE A 18 -9.00 7.23 -14.50
CA PHE A 18 -7.95 6.28 -14.18
C PHE A 18 -6.57 6.94 -14.29
N ILE A 19 -6.27 7.58 -15.42
CA ILE A 19 -5.01 8.30 -15.65
C ILE A 19 -4.79 9.38 -14.58
N LEU A 20 -5.79 10.19 -14.26
CA LEU A 20 -5.69 11.21 -13.21
C LEU A 20 -5.40 10.58 -11.84
N ASN A 21 -6.02 9.45 -11.51
CA ASN A 21 -5.74 8.71 -10.27
C ASN A 21 -4.29 8.20 -10.23
N CYS A 22 -3.69 7.90 -11.39
CA CYS A 22 -2.28 7.52 -11.50
C CYS A 22 -1.33 8.69 -11.16
N PHE A 23 -1.69 9.91 -11.58
CA PHE A 23 -0.82 11.09 -11.49
C PHE A 23 -1.12 12.02 -10.31
N SER A 24 -2.24 11.83 -9.61
CA SER A 24 -2.68 12.74 -8.54
C SER A 24 -1.75 12.78 -7.32
N THR A 25 -0.85 11.80 -7.15
CA THR A 25 0.05 11.75 -6.00
C THR A 25 1.45 12.21 -6.42
N ILE A 26 1.70 13.51 -6.28
CA ILE A 26 3.05 14.09 -6.38
C ILE A 26 3.81 13.70 -5.10
N PRO A 27 4.88 12.88 -5.18
CA PRO A 27 5.58 12.42 -3.98
C PRO A 27 6.37 13.59 -3.35
N THR A 28 5.81 14.19 -2.31
CA THR A 28 6.51 15.15 -1.46
C THR A 28 7.15 14.42 -0.28
N GLY A 29 8.45 14.11 -0.40
CA GLY A 29 9.31 14.04 0.77
C GLY A 29 10.34 12.91 0.84
N GLN A 30 11.55 13.34 1.19
CA GLN A 30 12.63 12.71 1.95
C GLN A 30 13.11 11.32 1.50
N SER A 31 14.40 11.27 1.15
CA SER A 31 15.12 10.15 0.51
C SER A 31 15.24 8.86 1.32
N ASN A 32 14.52 8.69 2.44
CA ASN A 32 14.67 7.53 3.32
C ASN A 32 13.36 7.06 4.00
N GLN A 33 12.21 7.64 3.63
CA GLN A 33 10.90 7.13 4.05
C GLN A 33 10.47 6.00 3.11
N SER A 34 9.72 5.02 3.64
CA SER A 34 9.19 3.95 2.80
C SER A 34 8.27 4.53 1.73
N PRO A 35 8.56 4.30 0.44
CA PRO A 35 7.79 4.87 -0.64
C PRO A 35 6.33 4.38 -0.61
N GLU A 36 6.06 3.19 -0.06
CA GLU A 36 4.70 2.65 0.15
C GLU A 36 3.74 3.63 0.85
N GLU A 37 4.20 4.53 1.72
CA GLU A 37 3.32 5.50 2.40
C GLU A 37 2.85 6.66 1.50
N LYS A 38 3.58 6.97 0.43
CA LYS A 38 3.37 8.21 -0.36
C LYS A 38 3.33 7.98 -1.87
N VAL A 39 3.20 6.74 -2.31
CA VAL A 39 3.24 6.40 -3.74
C VAL A 39 1.84 6.42 -4.36
N SER A 40 1.73 6.84 -5.62
CA SER A 40 0.46 6.76 -6.37
C SER A 40 -0.06 5.32 -6.42
N PHE A 41 -1.38 5.15 -6.49
CA PHE A 41 -2.04 3.84 -6.50
C PHE A 41 -1.41 2.86 -7.51
N LEU A 42 -1.18 3.30 -8.75
CA LEU A 42 -0.55 2.44 -9.76
C LEU A 42 0.91 2.12 -9.49
N ASN A 43 1.67 3.07 -8.96
CA ASN A 43 3.07 2.82 -8.63
C ASN A 43 3.16 1.80 -7.48
N ASN A 44 2.22 1.83 -6.54
CA ASN A 44 2.09 0.78 -5.53
C ASN A 44 1.73 -0.57 -6.16
N GLN A 45 0.71 -0.58 -7.03
CA GLN A 45 0.19 -1.81 -7.64
C GLN A 45 1.18 -2.50 -8.59
N LEU A 46 1.97 -1.70 -9.32
CA LEU A 46 2.98 -2.17 -10.27
C LEU A 46 4.37 -2.28 -9.65
N PHE A 47 4.51 -1.95 -8.35
CA PHE A 47 5.79 -1.97 -7.63
C PHE A 47 6.92 -1.17 -8.31
N ILE A 48 6.59 -0.12 -9.06
CA ILE A 48 7.58 0.68 -9.81
C ILE A 48 8.57 1.35 -8.85
N TRP A 49 8.16 1.63 -7.61
CA TRP A 49 9.01 2.17 -6.55
C TRP A 49 10.16 1.22 -6.15
N PHE A 50 10.08 -0.07 -6.48
CA PHE A 50 11.09 -1.08 -6.19
C PHE A 50 12.24 -1.11 -7.23
N ASP A 51 11.99 -0.62 -8.44
CA ASP A 51 12.96 -0.53 -9.55
C ASP A 51 14.33 0.07 -9.17
N PRO A 52 14.44 1.20 -8.42
CA PRO A 52 15.73 1.74 -8.02
C PRO A 52 16.51 0.77 -7.10
N LEU A 53 15.82 0.02 -6.23
CA LEU A 53 16.46 -0.95 -5.35
C LEU A 53 17.02 -2.13 -6.14
N VAL A 54 16.29 -2.60 -7.16
CA VAL A 54 16.76 -3.64 -8.10
C VAL A 54 17.99 -3.16 -8.86
N LYS A 55 17.99 -1.92 -9.36
CA LYS A 55 19.13 -1.33 -10.05
C LYS A 55 20.36 -1.21 -9.14
N ILE A 56 20.18 -0.88 -7.86
CA ILE A 56 21.27 -0.83 -6.88
C ILE A 56 21.81 -2.24 -6.63
N GLY A 57 20.94 -3.22 -6.37
CA GLY A 57 21.32 -4.61 -6.14
C GLY A 57 22.07 -5.24 -7.33
N HIS A 58 21.74 -4.85 -8.56
CA HIS A 58 22.47 -5.28 -9.75
C HIS A 58 23.88 -4.66 -9.83
N LYS A 59 24.06 -3.42 -9.35
CA LYS A 59 25.35 -2.72 -9.42
C LYS A 59 26.27 -3.03 -8.23
N ARG A 60 25.70 -3.24 -7.04
CA ARG A 60 26.44 -3.46 -5.80
C ARG A 60 25.63 -4.30 -4.80
N PRO A 61 26.28 -5.02 -3.86
CA PRO A 61 25.59 -5.65 -2.75
C PRO A 61 24.82 -4.62 -1.91
N ILE A 62 23.58 -4.96 -1.57
CA ILE A 62 22.66 -4.08 -0.84
C ILE A 62 23.13 -3.93 0.60
N VAL A 63 23.23 -2.69 1.08
CA VAL A 63 23.57 -2.36 2.47
C VAL A 63 22.29 -1.91 3.19
N GLU A 64 22.21 -2.07 4.51
CA GLU A 64 21.06 -1.67 5.34
C GLU A 64 20.59 -0.22 5.10
N LYS A 65 21.52 0.66 4.71
CA LYS A 65 21.24 2.08 4.40
C LYS A 65 20.52 2.30 3.07
N ASP A 66 20.59 1.34 2.16
CA ASP A 66 19.92 1.38 0.85
C ASP A 66 18.49 0.84 0.91
N VAL A 67 18.15 0.14 2.00
CA VAL A 67 16.82 -0.43 2.21
C VAL A 67 15.90 0.62 2.84
N PHE A 68 14.67 0.68 2.34
CA PHE A 68 13.66 1.58 2.88
C PHE A 68 13.35 1.27 4.35
N ARG A 69 13.17 2.33 5.16
CA ARG A 69 12.81 2.18 6.57
C ARG A 69 11.41 1.58 6.71
N LEU A 70 11.29 0.47 7.43
CA LEU A 70 10.02 -0.21 7.69
C LEU A 70 8.93 0.75 8.18
N LEU A 71 7.71 0.59 7.66
CA LEU A 71 6.56 1.38 8.09
C LEU A 71 6.31 1.20 9.59
N PRO A 72 5.96 2.28 10.31
CA PRO A 72 5.67 2.22 11.75
C PRO A 72 4.41 1.38 12.05
N GLU A 73 3.54 1.16 11.06
CA GLU A 73 2.39 0.26 11.17
C GLU A 73 2.81 -1.23 11.13
N MET A 74 3.80 -1.56 10.30
CA MET A 74 4.30 -2.92 10.10
C MET A 74 5.30 -3.37 11.17
N GLY A 75 5.60 -2.50 12.15
CA GLY A 75 6.52 -2.83 13.23
C GLY A 75 6.03 -3.99 14.09
N ALA A 76 6.90 -4.98 14.32
CA ALA A 76 6.60 -6.19 15.10
C ALA A 76 5.96 -5.88 16.47
N LYS A 77 6.43 -4.83 17.15
CA LYS A 77 5.89 -4.38 18.45
C LYS A 77 4.39 -4.02 18.38
N ARG A 78 3.96 -3.35 17.30
CA ARG A 78 2.56 -2.95 17.10
C ARG A 78 1.71 -4.16 16.74
N LEU A 79 2.20 -4.99 15.82
CA LEU A 79 1.50 -6.19 15.37
C LEU A 79 1.29 -7.17 16.54
N PHE A 80 2.32 -7.39 17.34
CA PHE A 80 2.26 -8.23 18.54
C PHE A 80 1.24 -7.70 19.55
N ARG A 81 1.23 -6.39 19.81
CA ARG A 81 0.23 -5.76 20.69
C ARG A 81 -1.19 -5.99 20.19
N ARG A 82 -1.42 -5.79 18.88
CA ARG A 82 -2.73 -6.01 18.26
C ARG A 82 -3.16 -7.48 18.38
N TRP A 83 -2.25 -8.40 18.11
CA TRP A 83 -2.47 -9.83 18.24
C TRP A 83 -2.87 -10.22 19.67
N CYS A 84 -2.11 -9.81 20.69
CA CYS A 84 -2.43 -10.07 22.08
C CYS A 84 -3.81 -9.51 22.48
N LYS A 85 -4.14 -8.30 22.01
CA LYS A 85 -5.44 -7.66 22.28
C LYS A 85 -6.61 -8.49 21.71
N GLU A 86 -6.50 -8.93 20.45
CA GLU A 86 -7.55 -9.73 19.82
C GLU A 86 -7.66 -11.13 20.44
N ARG A 87 -6.53 -11.74 20.81
CA ARG A 87 -6.51 -13.05 21.51
C ARG A 87 -7.15 -12.99 22.90
N ALA A 88 -7.02 -11.87 23.62
CA ALA A 88 -7.69 -11.67 24.90
C ALA A 88 -9.22 -11.57 24.75
N LYS A 89 -9.71 -10.85 23.74
CA LYS A 89 -11.15 -10.74 23.45
C LYS A 89 -11.79 -12.09 23.13
N GLN A 90 -11.10 -12.94 22.36
CA GLN A 90 -11.61 -14.26 22.01
C GLN A 90 -11.80 -15.17 23.24
N GLN A 91 -10.94 -15.04 24.25
CA GLN A 91 -11.05 -15.83 25.49
C GLN A 91 -12.24 -15.37 26.34
N ILE A 92 -12.50 -14.06 26.38
CA ILE A 92 -13.66 -13.50 27.09
C ILE A 92 -14.97 -13.92 26.40
N GLY A 93 -15.02 -13.88 25.06
CA GLY A 93 -16.19 -14.32 24.29
C GLY A 93 -16.48 -15.82 24.41
N LYS A 94 -15.43 -16.65 24.52
CA LYS A 94 -15.59 -18.10 24.67
C LYS A 94 -16.12 -18.49 26.06
N SER A 95 -15.68 -17.80 27.12
CA SER A 95 -16.16 -18.02 28.49
C SER A 95 -17.62 -17.57 28.71
N GLY A 96 -18.16 -16.68 27.87
CA GLY A 96 -19.56 -16.26 27.91
C GLY A 96 -20.52 -17.14 27.09
N GLY A 97 -19.99 -17.98 26.19
CA GLY A 97 -20.78 -18.90 25.37
C GLY A 97 -20.98 -20.30 25.98
N GLU A 98 -20.17 -20.67 26.99
CA GLU A 98 -20.31 -21.94 27.73
C GLU A 98 -21.21 -21.84 28.98
N PHE A 99 -21.82 -20.67 29.22
CA PHE A 99 -22.78 -20.45 30.31
C PHE A 99 -24.22 -20.20 29.81
N SER A 100 -24.55 -20.67 28.60
CA SER A 100 -25.91 -20.66 28.05
C SER A 100 -26.35 -22.04 27.60
#